data_AF-A0A9N7Q695-F1
#
_entry.id   AF-A0A9N7Q695-F1
#
_cell.length_a   1.000
_cell.length_b   1.000
_cell.length_c   1.000
_cell.angle_alpha   90.00
_cell.angle_beta   90.00
_cell.angle_gamma   90.00
#
_symmetry.space_group_name_H-M   'P 1'
#
loop_
_entity.id
_entity.type
_entity.pdbx_description
1 polymer ?
#
loop_
_entity_poly.entity_id
_entity_poly.type
_entity_poly.pdbx_seq_one_letter_code
_entity_poly.pdbx_strand_id
1 'polypeptide(L)'
;MKTADVKFLVREVLSILPTPYTEHVIDEVFGAIESNPEWRRRYEIQCAALGKNVVNTWGGYWVANALGKLGERQAQSKRSSLIGSYSLLDTDATPVKRKPKEPEALEMVAAHFRAHKAELPNEIRNYRDELVMLVMEGMSPEKAFQMVSHWPSRGLGE
;
A
#
# COMPACT_ATOMS: atom_id res chain seq x y z
N MET A 1 8.47 6.14 9.80
CA MET A 1 8.14 6.06 8.35
C MET A 1 6.63 6.21 8.19
N LYS A 2 6.15 7.05 7.27
CA LYS A 2 4.71 7.39 7.17
C LYS A 2 3.83 6.24 6.66
N THR A 3 4.36 5.33 5.82
CA THR A 3 3.62 4.17 5.28
C THR A 3 3.56 2.97 6.21
N ALA A 4 4.51 2.86 7.14
CA ALA A 4 4.49 1.81 8.16
C ALA A 4 3.25 1.95 9.04
N ASP A 5 2.81 3.18 9.33
CA ASP A 5 1.59 3.45 10.10
C ASP A 5 0.33 2.94 9.38
N VAL A 6 0.27 3.03 8.04
CA VAL A 6 -0.84 2.47 7.25
C VAL A 6 -0.86 0.96 7.42
N LYS A 7 0.32 0.33 7.33
CA LYS A 7 0.49 -1.12 7.50
C LYS A 7 0.03 -1.58 8.88
N PHE A 8 0.45 -0.87 9.93
CA PHE A 8 0.04 -1.20 11.31
C PHE A 8 -1.46 -1.09 11.49
N LEU A 9 -2.06 0.02 11.04
CA LEU A 9 -3.50 0.23 11.11
C LEU A 9 -4.27 -0.90 10.40
N VAL A 10 -3.89 -1.23 9.16
CA VAL A 10 -4.55 -2.28 8.38
C VAL A 10 -4.42 -3.65 9.06
N ARG A 11 -3.24 -3.98 9.58
CA ARG A 11 -3.02 -5.27 10.26
C ARG A 11 -3.80 -5.38 11.57
N GLU A 12 -3.89 -4.29 12.31
CA GLU A 12 -4.67 -4.21 13.55
C GLU A 12 -6.16 -4.44 13.24
N VAL A 13 -6.70 -3.76 12.23
CA VAL A 13 -8.09 -3.93 11.78
C VAL A 13 -8.34 -5.34 11.21
N LEU A 14 -7.39 -5.93 10.49
CA LEU A 14 -7.52 -7.31 10.01
C LEU A 14 -7.55 -8.33 11.16
N SER A 15 -6.82 -8.09 12.24
CA SER A 15 -6.72 -9.01 13.38
C SER A 15 -8.02 -9.10 14.18
N ILE A 16 -8.89 -8.11 14.07
CA ILE A 16 -10.18 -8.06 14.79
C ILE A 16 -11.37 -8.45 13.90
N LEU A 17 -11.19 -8.46 12.58
CA LEU A 17 -12.26 -8.77 11.64
C LEU A 17 -12.59 -10.27 11.73
N PRO A 18 -13.89 -10.64 11.67
CA PRO A 18 -14.32 -12.02 11.77
C PRO A 18 -13.80 -12.83 10.57
N THR A 19 -13.28 -14.03 10.86
CA THR A 19 -12.90 -15.01 9.84
C THR A 19 -14.06 -15.99 9.61
N PRO A 20 -14.27 -16.49 8.37
CA PRO A 20 -13.43 -16.32 7.18
C PRO A 20 -13.58 -14.95 6.49
N TYR A 21 -12.46 -14.42 6.00
CA TYR A 21 -12.44 -13.16 5.25
C TYR A 21 -13.12 -13.32 3.87
N THR A 22 -13.94 -12.34 3.50
CA THR A 22 -14.60 -12.30 2.20
C THR A 22 -13.71 -11.67 1.11
N GLU A 23 -14.08 -11.81 -0.16
CA GLU A 23 -13.44 -11.09 -1.27
C GLU A 23 -13.55 -9.54 -1.13
N HIS A 24 -14.47 -9.08 -0.26
CA HIS A 24 -14.72 -7.68 0.08
C HIS A 24 -13.96 -7.23 1.34
N VAL A 25 -13.03 -8.02 1.86
CA VAL A 25 -12.27 -7.70 3.09
C VAL A 25 -11.60 -6.32 3.06
N ILE A 26 -11.24 -5.79 1.89
CA ILE A 26 -10.76 -4.41 1.79
C ILE A 26 -11.85 -3.42 2.22
N ASP A 27 -13.07 -3.52 1.67
CA ASP A 27 -14.22 -2.70 2.04
C ASP A 27 -14.59 -2.87 3.52
N GLU A 28 -14.47 -4.09 4.06
CA GLU A 28 -14.69 -4.35 5.49
C GLU A 28 -13.65 -3.66 6.37
N VAL A 29 -12.37 -3.67 5.98
CA VAL A 29 -11.30 -2.96 6.70
C VAL A 29 -11.54 -1.45 6.69
N PHE A 30 -11.84 -0.86 5.53
CA PHE A 30 -12.13 0.58 5.44
C PHE A 30 -13.43 0.96 6.16
N GLY A 31 -14.45 0.09 6.16
CA GLY A 31 -15.67 0.26 6.95
C GLY A 31 -15.40 0.22 8.45
N ALA A 32 -14.56 -0.71 8.91
CA ALA A 32 -14.15 -0.78 10.31
C ALA A 32 -13.35 0.45 10.74
N ILE A 33 -12.44 0.96 9.90
CA ILE A 33 -11.71 2.22 10.11
C ILE A 33 -12.68 3.40 10.21
N GLU A 34 -13.69 3.46 9.35
CA GLU A 34 -14.69 4.54 9.36
C GLU A 34 -15.59 4.49 10.61
N SER A 35 -15.95 3.30 11.06
CA SER A 35 -16.81 3.06 12.23
C SER A 35 -16.10 3.33 13.56
N ASN A 36 -14.77 3.20 13.61
CA ASN A 36 -13.98 3.41 14.83
C ASN A 36 -13.33 4.81 14.83
N PRO A 37 -13.70 5.70 15.77
CA PRO A 37 -13.23 7.09 15.78
C PRO A 37 -11.71 7.19 15.97
N GLU A 38 -11.08 6.26 16.68
CA GLU A 38 -9.63 6.23 16.86
C GLU A 38 -8.90 5.89 15.54
N TRP A 39 -9.33 4.84 14.84
CA TRP A 39 -8.76 4.47 13.54
C TRP A 39 -9.05 5.51 12.48
N ARG A 40 -10.25 6.09 12.48
CA ARG A 40 -10.59 7.21 11.60
C ARG A 40 -9.62 8.38 11.80
N ARG A 41 -9.33 8.76 13.05
CA ARG A 41 -8.38 9.83 13.35
C ARG A 41 -6.97 9.50 12.85
N ARG A 42 -6.50 8.26 13.06
CA ARG A 42 -5.20 7.80 12.54
C ARG A 42 -5.16 7.82 11.01
N TYR A 43 -6.23 7.38 10.37
CA TYR A 43 -6.40 7.43 8.92
C TYR A 43 -6.39 8.88 8.40
N GLU A 44 -7.08 9.81 9.06
CA GLU A 44 -7.10 11.23 8.70
C GLU A 44 -5.72 11.90 8.84
N ILE A 45 -4.97 11.60 9.90
CA ILE A 45 -3.58 12.06 10.07
C ILE A 45 -2.71 11.58 8.90
N GLN A 46 -2.86 10.31 8.52
CA GLN A 46 -2.10 9.74 7.39
C GLN A 46 -2.55 10.34 6.05
N CYS A 47 -3.85 10.60 5.91
CA CYS A 47 -4.43 11.25 4.74
C CYS A 47 -3.89 12.69 4.58
N ALA A 48 -3.73 13.42 5.68
CA ALA A 48 -3.10 14.74 5.68
C ALA A 48 -1.60 14.67 5.34
N ALA A 49 -0.91 13.61 5.76
CA ALA A 49 0.54 13.48 5.61
C ALA A 49 1.01 12.90 4.26
N LEU A 50 0.19 12.07 3.62
CA LEU A 50 0.51 11.32 2.38
C LEU A 50 -0.49 11.58 1.24
N GLY A 51 -1.68 12.09 1.55
CA GLY A 51 -2.78 12.23 0.61
C GLY A 51 -3.76 11.05 0.63
N LYS A 52 -5.06 11.35 0.52
CA LYS A 52 -6.15 10.35 0.56
C LYS A 52 -5.96 9.20 -0.42
N ASN A 53 -5.62 9.52 -1.66
CA ASN A 53 -5.42 8.52 -2.72
C ASN A 53 -4.28 7.56 -2.39
N VAL A 54 -3.20 8.07 -1.79
CA VAL A 54 -2.06 7.26 -1.35
C VAL A 54 -2.51 6.32 -0.23
N VAL A 55 -3.13 6.84 0.83
CA VAL A 55 -3.57 6.01 1.96
C VAL A 55 -4.57 4.94 1.52
N ASN A 56 -5.51 5.27 0.63
CA ASN A 56 -6.47 4.32 0.08
C ASN A 56 -5.79 3.20 -0.72
N THR A 57 -4.85 3.56 -1.59
CA THR A 57 -4.08 2.60 -2.40
C THR A 57 -3.27 1.67 -1.50
N TRP A 58 -2.60 2.22 -0.49
CA TRP A 58 -1.80 1.44 0.45
C TRP A 58 -2.65 0.59 1.37
N GLY A 59 -3.79 1.09 1.82
CA GLY A 59 -4.73 0.33 2.63
C GLY A 59 -5.14 -0.95 1.91
N GLY A 60 -5.58 -0.83 0.65
CA GLY A 60 -5.93 -1.99 -0.16
C GLY A 60 -4.75 -2.93 -0.43
N TYR A 61 -3.57 -2.39 -0.75
CA TYR A 61 -2.36 -3.20 -0.96
C TYR A 61 -1.93 -3.96 0.29
N TRP A 62 -1.97 -3.33 1.47
CA TRP A 62 -1.60 -3.98 2.73
C TRP A 62 -2.58 -5.07 3.11
N VAL A 63 -3.88 -4.89 2.84
CA VAL A 63 -4.86 -5.95 3.03
C VAL A 63 -4.56 -7.14 2.11
N ALA A 64 -4.29 -6.88 0.83
CA ALA A 64 -3.90 -7.88 -0.15
C ALA A 64 -2.64 -8.65 0.28
N ASN A 65 -1.58 -7.91 0.64
CA ASN A 65 -0.31 -8.47 1.09
C ASN A 65 -0.42 -9.24 2.40
N ALA A 66 -1.22 -8.77 3.37
CA ALA A 66 -1.45 -9.46 4.63
C ALA A 66 -2.15 -10.81 4.43
N LEU A 67 -3.05 -10.89 3.43
CA LEU A 67 -3.73 -12.11 3.05
C LEU A 67 -2.92 -12.96 2.05
N GLY A 68 -1.78 -12.46 1.57
CA GLY A 68 -0.95 -13.12 0.56
C GLY A 68 -1.61 -13.22 -0.81
N LYS A 69 -2.61 -12.39 -1.10
CA LYS A 69 -3.48 -12.46 -2.28
C LYS A 69 -3.21 -11.29 -3.22
N LEU A 70 -3.28 -11.52 -4.52
CA LEU A 70 -3.27 -10.46 -5.53
C LEU A 70 -4.73 -10.19 -5.93
N GLY A 71 -5.15 -8.94 -5.80
CA GLY A 71 -6.48 -8.54 -6.27
C GLY A 71 -6.50 -8.36 -7.78
N GLU A 72 -7.21 -9.23 -8.49
CA GLU A 72 -7.27 -9.22 -9.96
C GLU A 72 -8.44 -8.39 -10.51
N ARG A 73 -9.50 -8.20 -9.71
CA ARG A 73 -10.72 -7.47 -10.13
C ARG A 73 -10.92 -6.23 -9.28
N GLN A 74 -11.36 -5.12 -9.87
CA GLN A 74 -11.78 -3.94 -9.11
C GLN A 74 -13.30 -4.00 -8.85
N ALA A 75 -13.71 -3.73 -7.62
CA ALA A 75 -15.09 -3.51 -7.23
C ALA A 75 -15.30 -2.08 -6.74
N GLN A 76 -16.52 -1.59 -6.91
CA GLN A 76 -16.94 -0.33 -6.33
C GLN A 76 -17.21 -0.52 -4.84
N SER A 77 -16.79 0.45 -4.03
CA SER A 77 -17.10 0.49 -2.61
C SER A 77 -18.60 0.65 -2.39
N LYS A 78 -19.17 -0.20 -1.54
CA LYS A 78 -20.58 -0.09 -1.10
C LYS A 78 -20.72 0.11 0.40
N ARG A 79 -19.71 -0.27 1.20
CA ARG A 79 -19.78 -0.20 2.67
C ARG A 79 -18.94 0.92 3.25
N SER A 80 -17.87 1.35 2.58
CA SER A 80 -17.06 2.48 3.03
C SER A 80 -17.21 3.71 2.14
N SER A 81 -17.43 4.89 2.74
CA SER A 81 -17.40 6.17 2.02
C SER A 81 -15.97 6.72 1.85
N LEU A 82 -14.97 6.04 2.43
CA LEU A 82 -13.56 6.46 2.36
C LEU A 82 -12.90 6.14 1.02
N ILE A 83 -13.33 5.04 0.39
CA ILE A 83 -12.83 4.54 -0.88
C ILE A 83 -13.96 4.55 -1.92
N GLY A 84 -13.66 4.92 -3.16
CA GLY A 84 -14.62 4.85 -4.27
C GLY A 84 -14.65 3.46 -4.91
N SER A 85 -13.47 2.87 -5.12
CA SER A 85 -13.27 1.53 -5.65
C SER A 85 -12.06 0.87 -4.98
N TYR A 86 -12.03 -0.46 -4.99
CA TYR A 86 -10.95 -1.27 -4.43
C TYR A 86 -10.77 -2.57 -5.19
N SER A 87 -9.66 -3.28 -4.97
CA SER A 87 -9.42 -4.58 -5.61
C SER A 87 -10.06 -5.71 -4.80
N LEU A 88 -10.95 -6.49 -5.41
CA LEU A 88 -11.45 -7.75 -4.86
C LEU A 88 -10.29 -8.72 -4.70
N LEU A 89 -10.16 -9.28 -3.50
CA LEU A 89 -9.15 -10.28 -3.20
C LEU A 89 -9.77 -11.64 -3.38
N ASP A 90 -9.52 -12.25 -4.54
CA ASP A 90 -10.04 -13.58 -4.83
C ASP A 90 -9.57 -14.55 -3.74
N THR A 91 -10.52 -15.27 -3.17
CA THR A 91 -10.27 -16.13 -2.01
C THR A 91 -9.32 -17.29 -2.32
N ASP A 92 -9.15 -17.61 -3.61
CA ASP A 92 -8.35 -18.69 -4.18
C ASP A 92 -7.00 -18.21 -4.79
N ALA A 93 -6.69 -16.92 -4.71
CA ALA A 93 -5.49 -16.38 -5.36
C ALA A 93 -4.20 -16.97 -4.76
N THR A 94 -3.39 -17.57 -5.64
CA THR A 94 -2.06 -18.16 -5.35
C THR A 94 -1.14 -17.23 -4.54
N PRO A 95 -0.40 -17.75 -3.54
CA PRO A 95 0.45 -16.95 -2.67
C PRO A 95 1.58 -16.25 -3.44
N VAL A 96 1.87 -15.01 -3.04
CA VAL A 96 2.91 -14.16 -3.62
C VAL A 96 4.27 -14.87 -3.62
N LYS A 97 4.87 -15.02 -4.82
CA LYS A 97 6.24 -15.52 -5.03
C LYS A 97 7.23 -14.77 -4.12
N ARG A 98 8.16 -15.53 -3.53
CA ARG A 98 9.17 -15.14 -2.52
C ARG A 98 9.48 -13.63 -2.47
N LYS A 99 9.29 -13.06 -1.28
CA LYS A 99 9.72 -11.71 -0.90
C LYS A 99 11.26 -11.61 -0.99
N PRO A 100 11.83 -10.76 -1.87
CA PRO A 100 13.28 -10.61 -1.98
C PRO A 100 13.85 -10.03 -0.69
N LYS A 101 15.08 -10.43 -0.34
CA LYS A 101 15.80 -9.87 0.81
C LYS A 101 16.29 -8.46 0.47
N GLU A 102 16.62 -7.67 1.51
CA GLU A 102 17.13 -6.30 1.37
C GLU A 102 18.21 -6.11 0.28
N PRO A 103 19.27 -6.94 0.18
CA PRO A 103 20.27 -6.78 -0.87
C PRO A 103 19.72 -7.00 -2.28
N GLU A 104 18.82 -7.98 -2.47
CA GLU A 104 18.15 -8.21 -3.75
C GLU A 104 17.21 -7.05 -4.10
N ALA A 105 16.42 -6.58 -3.13
CA ALA A 105 15.53 -5.45 -3.33
C ALA A 105 16.30 -4.16 -3.69
N LEU A 106 17.42 -3.91 -3.02
CA LEU A 106 18.33 -2.81 -3.35
C LEU A 106 18.86 -2.90 -4.79
N GLU A 107 19.26 -4.08 -5.22
CA GLU A 107 19.74 -4.31 -6.59
C GLU A 107 18.62 -4.10 -7.61
N MET A 108 17.44 -4.66 -7.37
CA MET A 108 16.27 -4.51 -8.25
C MET A 108 15.83 -3.05 -8.38
N VAL A 109 15.78 -2.30 -7.27
CA VAL A 109 15.46 -0.86 -7.27
C VAL A 109 16.54 -0.08 -8.02
N ALA A 110 17.82 -0.38 -7.78
CA ALA A 110 18.92 0.30 -8.45
C ALA A 110 18.96 0.02 -9.96
N ALA A 111 18.69 -1.21 -10.38
CA ALA A 111 18.61 -1.62 -11.78
C ALA A 111 17.47 -0.88 -12.50
N HIS A 112 16.28 -0.87 -11.90
CA HIS A 112 15.13 -0.16 -12.46
C HIS A 112 15.37 1.37 -12.52
N PHE A 113 15.92 1.95 -11.46
CA PHE A 113 16.28 3.37 -11.44
C PHE A 113 17.29 3.74 -12.54
N ARG A 114 18.31 2.90 -12.77
CA ARG A 114 19.32 3.14 -13.82
C ARG A 114 18.71 3.04 -15.22
N ALA A 115 17.83 2.07 -15.45
CA ALA A 115 17.17 1.85 -16.73
C ALA A 115 16.21 3.01 -17.09
N HIS A 116 15.47 3.53 -16.11
CA HIS A 116 14.43 4.55 -16.33
C HIS A 116 14.79 5.94 -15.80
N LYS A 117 16.06 6.18 -15.47
CA LYS A 117 16.52 7.43 -14.84
C LYS A 117 16.07 8.70 -15.56
N ALA A 118 15.96 8.66 -16.89
CA ALA A 118 15.57 9.79 -17.72
C ALA A 118 14.07 10.11 -17.67
N GLU A 119 13.24 9.12 -17.33
CA GLU A 119 11.78 9.23 -17.28
C GLU A 119 11.25 9.46 -15.86
N LEU A 120 12.09 9.19 -14.85
CA LEU A 120 11.72 9.31 -13.45
C LEU A 120 11.93 10.73 -12.90
N PRO A 121 11.00 11.24 -12.07
CA PRO A 121 11.17 12.53 -11.42
C PRO A 121 12.40 12.52 -10.51
N ASN A 122 13.14 13.63 -10.48
CA ASN A 122 14.42 13.70 -9.75
C ASN A 122 14.26 13.45 -8.23
N GLU A 123 13.07 13.74 -7.71
CA GLU A 123 12.67 13.58 -6.31
C GLU A 123 12.49 12.12 -5.91
N ILE A 124 12.43 11.19 -6.87
CA ILE A 124 12.28 9.76 -6.59
C ILE A 124 13.42 9.19 -5.75
N ARG A 125 14.60 9.83 -5.82
CA ARG A 125 15.78 9.47 -5.03
C ARG A 125 15.53 9.62 -3.53
N ASN A 126 14.63 10.51 -3.14
CA ASN A 126 14.24 10.73 -1.74
C ASN A 126 13.38 9.58 -1.18
N TYR A 127 12.86 8.71 -2.05
CA TYR A 127 12.04 7.56 -1.69
C TYR A 127 12.80 6.24 -1.82
N ARG A 128 14.14 6.25 -1.90
CA ARG A 128 14.93 5.01 -2.07
C ARG A 128 14.65 3.97 -0.99
N ASP A 129 14.59 4.41 0.27
CA ASP A 129 14.30 3.53 1.41
C ASP A 129 12.89 2.91 1.27
N GLU A 130 11.91 3.75 0.92
CA GLU A 130 10.54 3.32 0.65
C GLU A 130 10.43 2.34 -0.53
N LEU A 131 11.17 2.57 -1.61
CA LEU A 131 11.23 1.69 -2.78
C LEU A 131 11.81 0.32 -2.43
N VAL A 132 12.89 0.29 -1.64
CA VAL A 132 13.52 -0.97 -1.21
C VAL A 132 12.57 -1.75 -0.32
N MET A 133 11.94 -1.10 0.67
CA MET A 133 10.93 -1.74 1.51
C MET A 133 9.75 -2.29 0.69
N LEU A 134 9.30 -1.54 -0.31
CA LEU A 134 8.24 -1.98 -1.22
C LEU A 134 8.61 -3.25 -1.97
N VAL A 135 9.82 -3.29 -2.53
CA VAL A 135 10.31 -4.45 -3.26
C VAL A 135 10.50 -5.64 -2.31
N MET A 136 11.04 -5.42 -1.11
CA MET A 136 11.13 -6.46 -0.07
C MET A 136 9.77 -7.02 0.37
N GLU A 137 8.70 -6.23 0.28
CA GLU A 137 7.35 -6.71 0.57
C GLU A 137 6.74 -7.53 -0.57
N GLY A 138 7.47 -7.71 -1.68
CA GLY A 138 7.04 -8.49 -2.84
C GLY A 138 6.45 -7.65 -3.97
N MET A 139 6.58 -6.32 -3.92
CA MET A 139 6.17 -5.45 -5.02
C MET A 139 7.23 -5.44 -6.13
N SER A 140 6.82 -5.49 -7.40
CA SER A 140 7.75 -5.29 -8.51
C SER A 140 8.31 -3.85 -8.49
N PRO A 141 9.58 -3.64 -8.89
CA PRO A 141 10.20 -2.31 -8.94
C PRO A 141 9.34 -1.30 -9.71
N GLU A 142 8.86 -1.63 -10.91
CA GLU A 142 8.00 -0.77 -11.73
C GLU A 142 6.81 -0.19 -10.95
N LYS A 143 6.09 -1.06 -10.23
CA LYS A 143 4.91 -0.66 -9.44
C LYS A 143 5.31 0.16 -8.22
N ALA A 144 6.45 -0.16 -7.61
CA ALA A 144 6.99 0.63 -6.50
C ALA A 144 7.36 2.06 -6.96
N PHE A 145 8.01 2.19 -8.12
CA PHE A 145 8.40 3.47 -8.71
C PHE A 145 7.20 4.31 -9.14
N GLN A 146 6.22 3.72 -9.84
CA GLN A 146 4.96 4.40 -10.16
C GLN A 146 4.28 4.92 -8.89
N MET A 147 4.27 4.12 -7.83
CA MET A 147 3.56 4.48 -6.61
C MET A 147 4.20 5.63 -5.84
N VAL A 148 5.53 5.64 -5.69
CA VAL A 148 6.22 6.76 -5.02
C VAL A 148 6.27 8.01 -5.90
N SER A 149 6.11 7.88 -7.23
CA SER A 149 6.02 9.04 -8.13
C SER A 149 4.77 9.89 -7.89
N HIS A 150 3.73 9.34 -7.25
CA HIS A 150 2.53 10.08 -6.85
C HIS A 150 2.62 10.68 -5.45
N TRP A 151 3.75 10.49 -4.74
CA TRP A 151 3.89 11.06 -3.41
C TRP A 151 4.22 12.53 -3.47
N PRO A 152 3.63 13.33 -2.54
CA PRO A 152 4.05 14.70 -2.39
C PRO A 152 5.53 14.70 -2.07
N SER A 153 6.32 15.36 -2.92
CA SER A 153 7.71 15.68 -2.71
C SER A 153 7.98 15.87 -1.23
N ARG A 154 8.86 15.05 -0.65
CA ARG A 154 9.40 15.37 0.68
C ARG A 154 10.17 16.66 0.50
N GLY A 155 9.47 17.78 0.67
CA GLY A 155 10.09 19.07 0.85
C GLY A 155 11.16 18.84 1.89
N LEU A 156 12.41 19.05 1.49
CA LEU A 156 13.50 19.27 2.41
C LEU A 156 13.01 20.44 3.26
N GLY A 157 12.48 20.13 4.44
CA GLY A 157 12.46 21.09 5.53
C GLY A 157 13.93 21.33 5.85
N GLU A 158 14.46 22.37 5.22
CA GLU A 158 15.67 23.06 5.68
C GLU A 158 15.49 23.55 7.13
#